data_AF-A0A7T8QWU2-F1
#
_entry.id   AF-A0A7T8QWU2-F1
#
_cell.length_a   1.000
_cell.length_b   1.000
_cell.length_c   1.000
_cell.angle_alpha   90.00
_cell.angle_beta   90.00
_cell.angle_gamma   90.00
#
_symmetry.space_group_name_H-M   'P 1'
#
loop_
_entity.id
_entity.type
_entity.pdbx_description
1 polymer ?
#
loop_
_entity_poly.entity_id
_entity_poly.type
_entity_poly.pdbx_seq_one_letter_code
_entity_poly.pdbx_strand_id
1 'polypeptide(L)'
;MKIADILPRFDGTKGKDVSAWLEQVELAKELFEIDNMAKVIPFFMDGEAFEVFKQLAPEDKGVEGKIKDALTRAFAVSKWTAYEEFCGRRWRMDETVEAFLTDLKRLARISGMDKADNA
;
A
#
# COMPACT_ATOMS: atom_id res chain seq x y z
N MET A 1 12.91 -17.21 9.74
CA MET A 1 12.10 -16.25 8.97
C MET A 1 12.70 -14.87 9.19
N LYS A 2 12.98 -14.15 8.12
CA LYS A 2 13.54 -12.79 8.15
C LYS A 2 12.44 -11.79 7.83
N ILE A 3 12.53 -10.57 8.33
CA ILE A 3 11.56 -9.51 8.02
C ILE A 3 11.43 -9.26 6.50
N ALA A 4 12.52 -9.39 5.76
CA ALA A 4 12.54 -9.26 4.30
C ALA A 4 11.76 -10.36 3.56
N ASP A 5 11.42 -11.47 4.22
CA ASP A 5 10.56 -12.52 3.64
C ASP A 5 9.07 -12.09 3.65
N ILE A 6 8.71 -11.10 4.47
CA ILE A 6 7.32 -10.63 4.68
C ILE A 6 7.12 -9.21 4.17
N LEU A 7 8.11 -8.34 4.41
CA LEU A 7 8.08 -6.94 4.00
C LEU A 7 8.92 -6.76 2.73
N PRO A 8 8.29 -6.74 1.54
CA PRO A 8 9.01 -6.49 0.29
C PRO A 8 9.44 -5.03 0.20
N ARG A 9 10.35 -4.71 -0.72
CA ARG A 9 10.73 -3.32 -1.01
C ARG A 9 9.63 -2.59 -1.78
N PHE A 10 9.36 -1.35 -1.37
CA PHE A 10 8.38 -0.47 -1.99
C PHE A 10 9.09 0.74 -2.62
N ASP A 11 8.92 0.89 -3.93
CA ASP A 11 9.60 1.91 -4.74
C ASP A 11 8.68 3.08 -5.16
N GLY A 12 7.38 2.99 -4.86
CA GLY A 12 6.37 3.96 -5.30
C GLY A 12 5.89 3.79 -6.74
N THR A 13 6.28 2.72 -7.43
CA THR A 13 5.87 2.49 -8.84
C THR A 13 4.35 2.38 -8.97
N LYS A 14 3.79 3.03 -10.00
CA LYS A 14 2.36 2.93 -10.35
C LYS A 14 1.92 1.46 -10.44
N GLY A 15 0.83 1.14 -9.76
CA GLY A 15 0.25 -0.22 -9.71
C GLY A 15 0.67 -1.05 -8.50
N LYS A 16 1.67 -0.63 -7.71
CA LYS A 16 1.90 -1.21 -6.38
C LYS A 16 1.00 -0.53 -5.35
N ASP A 17 0.21 -1.33 -4.66
CA ASP A 17 -0.76 -0.85 -3.68
C ASP A 17 -0.06 -0.50 -2.36
N VAL A 18 0.08 0.80 -2.08
CA VAL A 18 0.71 1.29 -0.85
C VAL A 18 -0.06 0.84 0.40
N SER A 19 -1.38 0.68 0.33
CA SER A 19 -2.19 0.24 1.46
C SER A 19 -1.89 -1.22 1.79
N ALA A 20 -1.82 -2.09 0.79
CA ALA A 20 -1.43 -3.49 1.00
C ALA A 20 0.00 -3.61 1.56
N TRP A 21 0.93 -2.78 1.08
CA TRP A 21 2.29 -2.76 1.62
C TRP A 21 2.33 -2.27 3.08
N LEU A 22 1.53 -1.26 3.44
CA LEU A 22 1.40 -0.80 4.82
C LEU A 22 0.77 -1.85 5.75
N GLU A 23 -0.16 -2.66 5.27
CA GLU A 23 -0.66 -3.82 6.03
C GLU A 23 0.46 -4.84 6.30
N GLN A 24 1.37 -5.07 5.34
CA GLN A 24 2.55 -5.93 5.55
C GLN A 24 3.53 -5.32 6.56
N VAL A 25 3.66 -3.99 6.61
CA VAL A 25 4.46 -3.29 7.63
C VAL A 25 3.90 -3.55 9.03
N GLU A 26 2.58 -3.48 9.22
CA GLU A 26 1.95 -3.78 10.52
C GLU A 26 2.13 -5.25 10.90
N LEU A 27 1.92 -6.17 9.95
CA LEU A 27 2.13 -7.59 10.19
C LEU A 27 3.59 -7.89 10.60
N ALA A 28 4.56 -7.25 9.93
CA ALA A 28 5.96 -7.39 10.30
C ALA A 28 6.26 -6.83 11.69
N LYS A 29 5.65 -5.69 12.06
CA LYS A 29 5.78 -5.11 13.39
C LYS A 29 5.33 -6.08 14.48
N GLU A 30 4.15 -6.66 14.31
CA GLU A 30 3.55 -7.60 15.26
C GLU A 30 4.36 -8.90 15.36
N LEU A 31 4.75 -9.47 14.22
CA LEU A 31 5.38 -10.79 14.18
C LEU A 31 6.84 -10.79 14.61
N PHE A 32 7.56 -9.69 14.40
CA PHE A 32 8.96 -9.54 14.80
C PHE A 32 9.13 -8.71 16.09
N GLU A 33 8.02 -8.34 16.75
CA GLU A 33 8.00 -7.56 18.00
C GLU A 33 8.86 -6.28 17.91
N ILE A 34 8.72 -5.52 16.83
CA ILE A 34 9.55 -4.33 16.57
C ILE A 34 8.96 -3.11 17.26
N ASP A 35 9.63 -2.61 18.29
CA ASP A 35 9.22 -1.43 19.05
C ASP A 35 9.16 -0.15 18.22
N ASN A 36 10.12 0.04 17.29
CA ASN A 36 10.25 1.27 16.52
C ASN A 36 10.34 1.01 15.01
N MET A 37 9.18 0.81 14.40
CA MET A 37 9.09 0.64 12.95
C MET A 37 9.48 1.89 12.16
N ALA A 38 9.42 3.09 12.74
CA ALA A 38 9.86 4.31 12.05
C ALA A 38 11.34 4.25 11.62
N LYS A 39 12.18 3.51 12.37
CA LYS A 39 13.58 3.26 12.01
C LYS A 39 13.76 2.15 10.97
N VAL A 40 12.81 1.23 10.86
CA VAL A 40 12.93 0.03 10.02
C VAL A 40 12.34 0.28 8.62
N ILE A 41 11.18 0.92 8.55
CA ILE A 41 10.43 1.23 7.33
C ILE A 41 11.33 1.83 6.22
N PRO A 42 12.23 2.81 6.47
CA PRO A 42 13.02 3.42 5.42
C PRO A 42 13.97 2.45 4.69
N PHE A 43 14.39 1.35 5.32
CA PHE A 43 15.24 0.34 4.69
C PHE A 43 14.50 -0.51 3.65
N PHE A 44 13.17 -0.52 3.70
CA PHE A 44 12.29 -1.20 2.75
C PHE A 44 11.69 -0.26 1.71
N MET A 45 12.14 0.99 1.68
CA MET A 45 11.78 1.96 0.64
C MET A 45 12.90 2.08 -0.37
N ASP A 46 12.53 2.26 -1.63
CA ASP A 46 13.41 2.64 -2.73
C ASP A 46 12.77 3.77 -3.55
N GLY A 47 13.49 4.27 -4.54
CA GLY A 47 12.93 5.15 -5.58
C GLY A 47 12.13 6.32 -5.02
N GLU A 48 10.94 6.53 -5.58
CA GLU A 48 10.06 7.65 -5.23
C GLU A 48 9.57 7.57 -3.78
N ALA A 49 9.35 6.36 -3.26
CA ALA A 49 8.92 6.18 -1.87
C ALA A 49 9.96 6.69 -0.87
N PHE A 50 11.25 6.44 -1.13
CA PHE A 50 12.31 6.95 -0.28
C PHE A 50 12.51 8.47 -0.42
N GLU A 51 12.25 9.04 -1.60
CA GLU A 51 12.23 10.50 -1.77
C GLU A 51 11.15 11.16 -0.91
N VAL A 52 9.94 10.60 -0.86
CA VAL A 52 8.85 11.08 0.01
C VAL A 52 9.28 11.06 1.48
N PHE A 53 9.92 9.98 1.94
CA PHE A 53 10.46 9.92 3.29
C PHE A 53 11.51 11.01 3.55
N LYS A 54 12.43 11.25 2.62
CA LYS A 54 13.48 12.27 2.78
C LYS A 54 12.90 13.68 2.94
N GLN A 55 11.78 13.97 2.28
CA GLN A 55 11.09 15.27 2.33
C GLN A 55 10.36 15.54 3.65
N LEU A 56 10.16 14.53 4.50
CA LEU A 56 9.60 14.73 5.84
C LEU A 56 10.48 15.63 6.70
N ALA A 57 9.85 16.38 7.60
CA ALA A 57 10.55 17.13 8.62
C ALA A 57 11.33 16.14 9.54
N PRO A 58 12.52 16.53 10.06
CA PRO A 58 13.32 15.66 10.93
C PRO A 58 12.53 15.04 12.10
N GLU A 59 11.65 15.82 12.71
CA GLU A 59 10.76 15.42 13.80
C GLU A 59 9.73 14.37 13.38
N ASP A 60 9.23 14.43 12.14
CA ASP A 60 8.24 13.49 11.61
C ASP A 60 8.88 12.14 11.22
N LYS A 61 10.17 12.10 10.88
CA LYS A 61 10.90 10.86 10.52
C LYS A 61 11.01 9.86 11.66
N GLY A 62 10.84 10.30 12.91
CA GLY A 62 10.81 9.43 14.08
C GLY A 62 9.42 8.86 14.42
N VAL A 63 8.39 9.31 13.71
CA VAL A 63 6.99 9.00 14.02
C VAL A 63 6.41 8.12 12.93
N GLU A 64 6.20 6.84 13.25
CA GLU A 64 5.70 5.83 12.31
C GLU A 64 4.43 6.29 11.57
N GLY A 65 3.45 6.83 12.29
CA GLY A 65 2.20 7.33 11.68
C GLY A 65 2.43 8.42 10.63
N LYS A 66 3.39 9.33 10.84
CA LYS A 66 3.71 10.40 9.89
C LYS A 66 4.30 9.86 8.59
N ILE A 67 5.13 8.83 8.70
CA ILE A 67 5.70 8.15 7.53
C ILE A 67 4.58 7.48 6.74
N LYS A 68 3.68 6.74 7.40
CA LYS A 68 2.53 6.07 6.75
C LYS A 68 1.57 7.06 6.09
N ASP A 69 1.29 8.18 6.75
CA ASP A 69 0.44 9.25 6.22
C ASP A 69 1.05 9.87 4.96
N ALA A 70 2.36 10.12 4.96
CA ALA A 70 3.06 10.70 3.82
C ALA A 70 3.06 9.75 2.61
N LEU A 71 3.32 8.46 2.84
CA LEU A 71 3.24 7.45 1.79
C LEU A 71 1.83 7.30 1.23
N THR A 72 0.83 7.26 2.11
CA THR A 72 -0.58 7.17 1.70
C THR A 72 -0.95 8.39 0.85
N ARG A 73 -0.55 9.59 1.26
CA ARG A 73 -0.81 10.81 0.49
C ARG A 73 -0.16 10.80 -0.89
N ALA A 74 1.06 10.26 -1.00
CA ALA A 74 1.81 10.26 -2.23
C ALA A 74 1.38 9.16 -3.22
N PHE A 75 1.03 7.97 -2.72
CA PHE A 75 0.87 6.77 -3.55
C PHE A 75 -0.50 6.10 -3.48
N ALA A 76 -1.41 6.52 -2.59
CA ALA A 76 -2.73 5.91 -2.53
C ALA A 76 -3.50 6.17 -3.82
N VAL A 77 -4.10 5.10 -4.35
CA VAL A 77 -5.03 5.21 -5.48
C VAL A 77 -6.25 5.96 -4.98
N SER A 78 -6.59 7.06 -5.66
CA SER A 78 -7.78 7.82 -5.31
C SER A 78 -9.05 6.99 -5.54
N LYS A 79 -10.11 7.23 -4.76
CA LYS A 79 -11.39 6.53 -4.94
C LYS A 79 -11.93 6.66 -6.37
N TRP A 80 -11.73 7.84 -6.97
CA TRP A 80 -12.14 8.12 -8.34
C TRP A 80 -11.34 7.31 -9.35
N THR A 81 -10.01 7.29 -9.22
CA THR A 81 -9.13 6.49 -10.08
C THR A 81 -9.45 5.00 -9.96
N ALA A 82 -9.67 4.49 -8.74
CA ALA A 82 -10.07 3.11 -8.52
C ALA A 82 -11.42 2.78 -9.16
N TYR A 83 -12.38 3.72 -9.13
CA TYR A 83 -13.67 3.59 -9.82
C TYR A 83 -13.50 3.55 -11.35
N GLU A 84 -12.73 4.47 -11.93
CA GLU A 84 -12.46 4.48 -13.38
C GLU A 84 -11.78 3.19 -13.83
N GLU A 85 -10.77 2.73 -13.09
CA GLU A 85 -10.10 1.45 -13.36
C GLU A 85 -11.09 0.28 -13.24
N PHE A 86 -11.94 0.25 -12.20
CA PHE A 86 -12.96 -0.78 -12.03
C PHE A 86 -13.91 -0.84 -13.24
N CYS A 87 -14.44 0.30 -13.68
CA CYS A 87 -15.34 0.37 -14.84
C CYS A 87 -14.65 0.01 -16.17
N GLY A 88 -13.39 0.40 -16.32
CA GLY A 88 -12.56 0.10 -17.48
C GLY A 88 -12.00 -1.32 -17.50
N ARG A 89 -12.07 -2.04 -16.38
CA ARG A 89 -11.42 -3.35 -16.23
C ARG A 89 -12.03 -4.38 -17.17
N ARG A 90 -11.19 -5.02 -17.97
CA ARG A 90 -11.54 -6.16 -18.85
C ARG A 90 -10.59 -7.31 -18.60
N TRP A 91 -11.09 -8.53 -18.78
CA TRP A 91 -10.30 -9.75 -18.64
C TRP A 91 -9.08 -9.73 -19.58
N ARG A 92 -7.90 -10.12 -19.09
CA ARG A 92 -6.66 -10.19 -19.89
C ARG A 92 -6.37 -11.63 -20.34
N MET A 93 -5.83 -11.81 -21.54
CA MET A 93 -5.63 -13.13 -22.16
C MET A 93 -4.76 -14.10 -21.34
N ASP A 94 -3.91 -13.57 -20.45
CA ASP A 94 -2.96 -14.29 -19.60
C ASP A 94 -3.38 -14.34 -18.11
N GLU A 95 -4.61 -13.92 -17.80
CA GLU A 95 -5.11 -13.80 -16.43
C GLU A 95 -6.10 -14.92 -16.06
N THR A 96 -6.01 -15.43 -14.82
CA THR A 96 -6.97 -16.40 -14.28
C THR A 96 -8.25 -15.73 -13.78
N VAL A 97 -9.32 -16.53 -13.62
CA VAL A 97 -10.60 -16.04 -13.04
C VAL A 97 -10.37 -15.38 -11.69
N GLU A 98 -9.56 -16.02 -10.85
CA GLU A 98 -9.30 -15.62 -9.47
C GLU A 98 -8.49 -14.32 -9.43
N ALA A 99 -7.48 -14.18 -10.29
CA ALA A 99 -6.70 -12.95 -10.39
C ALA A 99 -7.57 -11.77 -10.82
N PHE A 100 -8.42 -11.99 -11.85
CA PHE A 100 -9.36 -10.97 -12.33
C PHE A 100 -10.35 -10.54 -11.25
N LEU A 101 -10.97 -11.50 -10.57
CA LEU A 101 -11.93 -11.23 -9.49
C LEU A 101 -11.28 -10.56 -8.28
N THR A 102 -10.05 -10.95 -7.94
CA THR A 102 -9.30 -10.37 -6.82
C THR A 102 -9.00 -8.90 -7.07
N ASP A 103 -8.57 -8.55 -8.28
CA ASP A 103 -8.31 -7.16 -8.66
C ASP A 103 -9.61 -6.34 -8.69
N LEU A 104 -10.71 -6.88 -9.22
CA LEU A 104 -12.02 -6.22 -9.17
C LEU A 104 -12.49 -5.94 -7.73
N LYS A 105 -12.38 -6.92 -6.82
CA LYS A 105 -12.72 -6.75 -5.40
C LYS A 105 -11.86 -5.68 -4.74
N ARG A 106 -10.56 -5.67 -5.03
CA ARG A 106 -9.62 -4.65 -4.54
C ARG A 106 -10.02 -3.26 -5.00
N LEU A 107 -10.28 -3.08 -6.30
CA LEU A 107 -10.70 -1.81 -6.88
C LEU A 107 -12.05 -1.33 -6.31
N ALA A 108 -13.02 -2.25 -6.13
CA ALA A 108 -14.31 -1.95 -5.50
C ALA A 108 -14.16 -1.49 -4.04
N ARG A 109 -13.29 -2.12 -3.26
CA ARG A 109 -13.00 -1.72 -1.87
C ARG A 109 -12.37 -0.33 -1.80
N ILE A 110 -11.40 -0.04 -2.68
CA ILE A 110 -10.73 1.26 -2.71
C ILE A 110 -11.70 2.36 -3.16
N SER A 111 -12.54 2.10 -4.16
CA SER A 111 -13.55 3.06 -4.64
C SER A 111 -14.72 3.26 -3.66
N GLY A 112 -14.90 2.33 -2.71
CA GLY A 112 -16.00 2.34 -1.74
C GLY A 112 -17.28 1.68 -2.24
N MET A 113 -17.20 0.89 -3.31
CA MET A 113 -18.30 0.09 -3.88
C MET A 113 -18.57 -1.22 -3.10
N ASP A 114 -17.67 -1.64 -2.21
CA ASP A 114 -17.84 -2.81 -1.36
C ASP A 114 -18.86 -2.60 -0.23
N LYS A 115 -19.18 -1.33 0.06
CA LYS A 115 -20.34 -0.96 0.87
C LYS A 115 -21.60 -1.09 0.02
N ALA A 116 -22.05 -2.32 -0.18
CA ALA A 116 -23.49 -2.53 -0.30
C ALA A 116 -24.09 -2.06 1.02
N ASP A 117 -24.66 -0.86 1.01
CA ASP A 117 -25.59 -0.45 2.06
C ASP A 117 -26.62 -1.57 2.19
N ASN A 118 -26.64 -2.24 3.35
CA ASN A 118 -27.80 -2.98 3.80
C ASN A 118 -28.92 -1.96 4.01
N ALA A 119 -29.58 -1.57 2.92
CA ALA A 119 -30.85 -0.86 2.91
C ALA A 119 -32.00 -1.87 2.96
#